data_AF-A0A7D8UPU1-F1
#
_entry.id   AF-A0A7D8UPU1-F1
#
_cell.length_a   1.000
_cell.length_b   1.000
_cell.length_c   1.000
_cell.angle_alpha   90.00
_cell.angle_beta   90.00
_cell.angle_gamma   90.00
#
_symmetry.space_group_name_H-M   'P 1'
#
loop_
_entity.id
_entity.type
_entity.pdbx_description
1 polymer ?
#
loop_
_entity_poly.entity_id
_entity_poly.type
_entity_poly.pdbx_seq_one_letter_code
_entity_poly.pdbx_strand_id
1 'polypeptide(L)'
;MRKEEPKLEDGEEPLIDTTAALPLRSKRTERRQKKRHQKETASKQHATLWDLPSEILHEIIRLLKPSAIFRLSRANQALRTFILEEEERIARQVIETRYAVLAQCFIVPRLLNTVDEEARTALLDGKRQGAHNVHQSSAHKKPYQHIAVPDAAVVCTCLTCLLAWNNLCLVVDFAHWQRNLDAGEPIPMIPRGKFPEWNNVLGEVNRGVVEKAIYGPLYYAAILEAHLKSTVGSIKRHGENKGNRRRRFRMDVGDVRAETDGFLERSGPPSLDFPFHRDNYYMLEAYLPNRAWNKEVEEWRYMPASQHERDVEFAKAWARRRKEEAGKEVS
;
A
#
# COMPACT_ATOMS: atom_id res chain seq x y z
N MET A 1 40.97 -41.17 -25.38
CA MET A 1 42.29 -41.86 -25.42
C MET A 1 42.15 -43.18 -24.69
N ARG A 2 42.17 -44.29 -25.43
CA ARG A 2 42.20 -45.67 -24.90
C ARG A 2 43.58 -45.89 -24.27
N LYS A 3 43.64 -46.32 -23.00
CA LYS A 3 44.85 -46.90 -22.42
C LYS A 3 44.88 -48.37 -22.80
N GLU A 4 45.98 -48.77 -23.43
CA GLU A 4 46.30 -50.15 -23.78
C GLU A 4 46.51 -50.96 -22.50
N GLU A 5 45.96 -52.17 -22.47
CA GLU A 5 46.21 -53.16 -21.44
C GLU A 5 47.56 -53.84 -21.73
N PRO A 6 48.47 -53.96 -20.74
CA PRO A 6 49.72 -54.66 -20.95
C PRO A 6 49.46 -56.18 -21.01
N LYS A 7 50.02 -56.83 -22.04
CA LYS A 7 50.09 -58.29 -22.15
C LYS A 7 51.00 -58.83 -21.06
N LEU A 8 50.49 -59.79 -20.28
CA LEU A 8 51.26 -60.61 -19.35
C LEU A 8 51.90 -61.78 -20.12
N GLU A 9 53.19 -62.01 -19.91
CA GLU A 9 53.93 -63.20 -20.37
C GLU A 9 53.59 -64.43 -19.50
N ASP A 10 53.71 -65.62 -20.09
CA ASP A 10 53.39 -66.92 -19.50
C ASP A 10 54.17 -67.17 -18.19
N GLY A 11 53.49 -67.04 -17.04
CA GLY A 11 53.99 -67.57 -15.76
C GLY A 11 53.59 -66.83 -14.48
N GLU A 12 53.06 -65.62 -14.55
CA GLU A 12 52.68 -64.88 -13.32
C GLU A 12 51.17 -65.02 -13.04
N GLU A 13 50.82 -65.83 -12.04
CA GLU A 13 49.46 -65.89 -11.50
C GLU A 13 49.00 -64.49 -11.04
N PRO A 14 47.75 -64.08 -11.31
CA PRO A 14 47.25 -62.78 -10.90
C PRO A 14 47.24 -62.69 -9.37
N LEU A 15 47.95 -61.69 -8.83
CA LEU A 15 48.01 -61.43 -7.39
C LEU A 15 46.63 -60.96 -6.90
N ILE A 16 45.82 -61.90 -6.42
CA ILE A 16 44.53 -61.61 -5.80
C ILE A 16 44.79 -61.08 -4.38
N ASP A 17 44.54 -59.80 -4.17
CA ASP A 17 44.57 -59.19 -2.84
C ASP A 17 43.42 -59.77 -1.99
N THR A 18 43.79 -60.73 -1.14
CA THR A 18 42.90 -61.43 -0.21
C THR A 18 42.79 -60.71 1.15
N THR A 19 43.32 -59.49 1.27
CA THR A 19 43.30 -58.78 2.55
C THR A 19 41.90 -58.25 2.86
N ALA A 20 41.33 -58.69 3.97
CA ALA A 20 40.09 -58.14 4.49
C ALA A 20 40.30 -56.65 4.82
N ALA A 21 39.42 -55.78 4.32
CA ALA A 21 39.51 -54.34 4.49
C ALA A 21 39.69 -53.98 5.98
N LEU A 22 40.88 -53.47 6.32
CA LEU A 22 41.24 -53.10 7.69
C LEU A 22 40.25 -52.06 8.22
N PRO A 23 39.52 -52.33 9.31
CA PRO A 23 38.64 -51.33 9.91
C PRO A 23 39.51 -50.20 10.46
N LEU A 24 39.49 -49.06 9.77
CA LEU A 24 40.19 -47.83 10.18
C LEU A 24 39.58 -47.28 11.48
N ARG A 25 39.95 -47.87 12.62
CA ARG A 25 39.67 -47.41 13.99
C ARG A 25 40.61 -46.28 14.37
N SER A 26 40.59 -45.22 13.60
CA SER A 26 41.22 -43.97 14.00
C SER A 26 40.25 -43.21 14.92
N LYS A 27 40.71 -42.78 16.10
CA LYS A 27 39.91 -41.91 16.99
C LYS A 27 39.39 -40.66 16.26
N ARG A 28 40.05 -40.24 15.17
CA ARG A 28 39.65 -39.11 14.34
C ARG A 28 38.51 -39.47 13.38
N THR A 29 38.49 -40.67 12.80
CA THR A 29 37.40 -41.16 11.94
C THR A 29 36.15 -41.47 12.76
N GLU A 30 36.29 -42.09 13.93
CA GLU A 30 35.20 -42.31 14.89
C GLU A 30 34.57 -40.99 15.36
N ARG A 31 35.38 -39.99 15.71
CA ARG A 31 34.86 -38.66 16.08
C ARG A 31 34.14 -37.97 14.93
N ARG A 32 34.60 -38.13 13.68
CA ARG A 32 33.92 -37.60 12.49
C ARG A 32 32.60 -38.32 12.23
N GLN A 33 32.58 -39.65 12.31
CA GLN A 33 31.36 -40.46 12.16
C GLN A 33 30.36 -40.18 13.28
N LYS A 34 30.81 -40.04 14.54
CA LYS A 34 29.96 -39.70 15.68
C LYS A 34 29.39 -38.27 15.55
N LYS A 35 30.17 -37.31 15.05
CA LYS A 35 29.66 -35.95 14.69
C LYS A 35 28.67 -36.00 13.53
N ARG A 36 28.89 -36.87 12.53
CA ARG A 36 27.99 -37.03 11.39
C ARG A 36 26.67 -37.66 11.82
N HIS A 37 26.74 -38.77 12.57
CA HIS A 37 25.57 -39.41 13.16
C HIS A 37 24.82 -38.49 14.13
N GLN A 38 25.52 -37.70 14.97
CA GLN A 38 24.88 -36.70 15.82
C GLN A 38 24.22 -35.58 15.01
N LYS A 39 24.84 -35.13 13.90
CA LYS A 39 24.20 -34.18 12.97
C LYS A 39 22.99 -34.80 12.25
N GLU A 40 23.06 -36.06 11.86
CA GLU A 40 21.98 -36.78 11.17
C GLU A 40 20.82 -37.09 12.13
N THR A 41 21.10 -37.45 13.39
CA THR A 41 20.06 -37.63 14.44
C THR A 41 19.52 -36.32 15.00
N ALA A 42 20.31 -35.23 14.99
CA ALA A 42 19.82 -33.88 15.28
C ALA A 42 19.08 -33.25 14.10
N SER A 43 19.32 -33.73 12.87
CA SER A 43 18.59 -33.36 11.65
C SER A 43 17.26 -34.10 11.54
N LYS A 44 16.50 -34.20 12.65
CA LYS A 44 15.06 -34.43 12.54
C LYS A 44 14.53 -33.24 11.75
N GLN A 45 14.00 -33.47 10.55
CA GLN A 45 13.38 -32.44 9.75
C GLN A 45 12.30 -31.77 10.61
N HIS A 46 12.60 -30.55 11.07
CA HIS A 46 11.61 -29.74 11.74
C HIS A 46 10.62 -29.29 10.68
N ALA A 47 9.32 -29.47 10.96
CA ALA A 47 8.27 -28.92 10.12
C ALA A 47 8.56 -27.44 9.89
N THR A 48 8.71 -27.08 8.64
CA THR A 48 8.93 -25.74 8.14
C THR A 48 7.60 -25.08 7.84
N LEU A 49 7.62 -23.75 7.67
CA LEU A 49 6.44 -23.00 7.29
C LEU A 49 5.76 -23.55 6.02
N TRP A 50 6.54 -24.10 5.09
CA TRP A 50 6.07 -24.65 3.82
C TRP A 50 5.42 -26.02 3.92
N ASP A 51 5.53 -26.67 5.08
CA ASP A 51 4.80 -27.91 5.36
C ASP A 51 3.34 -27.64 5.78
N LEU A 52 2.95 -26.37 5.92
CA LEU A 52 1.57 -25.95 6.19
C LEU A 52 0.73 -25.88 4.90
N PRO A 53 -0.57 -26.20 4.95
CA PRO A 53 -1.50 -25.90 3.87
C PRO A 53 -1.56 -24.40 3.57
N SER A 54 -1.79 -24.06 2.30
CA SER A 54 -1.84 -22.67 1.82
C SER A 54 -2.86 -21.82 2.58
N GLU A 55 -3.98 -22.42 2.97
CA GLU A 55 -5.06 -21.80 3.74
C GLU A 55 -4.58 -21.33 5.10
N ILE A 56 -3.77 -22.14 5.79
CA ILE A 56 -3.19 -21.78 7.08
C ILE A 56 -2.17 -20.65 6.90
N LEU A 57 -1.41 -20.65 5.81
CA LEU A 57 -0.50 -19.54 5.49
C LEU A 57 -1.26 -18.23 5.28
N HIS A 58 -2.38 -18.25 4.56
CA HIS A 58 -3.25 -17.07 4.43
C HIS A 58 -3.79 -16.61 5.78
N GLU A 59 -4.25 -17.53 6.63
CA GLU A 59 -4.76 -17.23 7.97
C GLU A 59 -3.70 -16.63 8.90
N ILE A 60 -2.43 -17.02 8.75
CA ILE A 60 -1.31 -16.39 9.47
C ILE A 60 -1.02 -15.01 8.90
N ILE A 61 -0.92 -14.88 7.56
CA ILE A 61 -0.54 -13.64 6.89
C ILE A 61 -1.60 -12.55 7.08
N ARG A 62 -2.91 -12.88 7.08
CA ARG A 62 -3.98 -11.89 7.31
C ARG A 62 -3.90 -11.23 8.69
N LEU A 63 -3.29 -11.90 9.67
CA LEU A 63 -3.07 -11.34 11.01
C LEU A 63 -1.90 -10.35 11.04
N LEU A 64 -1.08 -10.30 10.00
CA LEU A 64 0.03 -9.35 9.91
C LEU A 64 -0.45 -8.00 9.38
N LYS A 65 0.29 -6.94 9.74
CA LYS A 65 0.14 -5.63 9.11
C LYS A 65 0.79 -5.63 7.73
N PRO A 66 0.32 -4.79 6.79
CA PRO A 66 0.97 -4.62 5.48
C PRO A 66 2.49 -4.41 5.57
N SER A 67 2.96 -3.57 6.50
CA SER A 67 4.40 -3.31 6.72
C SER A 67 5.18 -4.55 7.19
N ALA A 68 4.53 -5.45 7.92
CA ALA A 68 5.10 -6.73 8.32
C ALA A 68 5.07 -7.74 7.15
N ILE A 69 4.03 -7.72 6.31
CA ILE A 69 3.95 -8.53 5.09
C ILE A 69 5.09 -8.15 4.12
N PHE A 70 5.36 -6.85 3.92
CA PHE A 70 6.52 -6.39 3.13
C PHE A 70 7.87 -6.74 3.77
N ARG A 71 7.96 -6.90 5.09
CA ARG A 71 9.18 -7.43 5.73
C ARG A 71 9.30 -8.93 5.48
N LEU A 72 8.20 -9.66 5.59
CA LEU A 72 8.13 -11.10 5.37
C LEU A 72 8.50 -11.47 3.93
N SER A 73 8.03 -10.71 2.93
CA SER A 73 8.37 -10.91 1.52
C SER A 73 9.85 -10.68 1.22
N ARG A 74 10.61 -10.02 2.11
CA ARG A 74 12.06 -9.83 1.99
C ARG A 74 12.87 -10.88 2.73
N ALA A 75 12.22 -11.77 3.50
CA ALA A 75 12.91 -12.77 4.30
C ALA A 75 13.51 -13.90 3.43
N ASN A 76 12.78 -14.37 2.42
CA ASN A 76 13.29 -15.31 1.42
C ASN A 76 12.48 -15.25 0.12
N GLN A 77 13.02 -15.87 -0.95
CA GLN A 77 12.41 -15.83 -2.28
C GLN A 77 11.07 -16.55 -2.34
N ALA A 78 10.90 -17.68 -1.65
CA ALA A 78 9.65 -18.44 -1.68
C ALA A 78 8.49 -17.64 -1.06
N LEU A 79 8.72 -16.96 0.07
CA LEU A 79 7.76 -16.05 0.70
C LEU A 79 7.45 -14.86 -0.20
N ARG A 80 8.47 -14.32 -0.87
CA ARG A 80 8.28 -13.25 -1.84
C ARG A 80 7.35 -13.68 -2.97
N THR A 81 7.61 -14.84 -3.56
CA THR A 81 6.82 -15.39 -4.66
C THR A 81 5.38 -15.65 -4.21
N PHE A 82 5.18 -16.35 -3.09
CA PHE A 82 3.85 -16.60 -2.55
C PHE A 82 3.04 -15.32 -2.29
N ILE A 83 3.66 -14.31 -1.65
CA ILE A 83 2.98 -13.04 -1.35
C ILE A 83 2.63 -12.26 -2.61
N LEU A 84 3.48 -12.29 -3.65
CA LEU A 84 3.22 -11.58 -4.91
C LEU A 84 2.18 -12.30 -5.78
N GLU A 85 2.18 -13.63 -5.80
CA GLU A 85 1.19 -14.43 -6.54
C GLU A 85 -0.20 -14.30 -5.91
N GLU A 86 -0.28 -14.25 -4.58
CA GLU A 86 -1.52 -14.16 -3.82
C GLU A 86 -1.84 -12.73 -3.33
N GLU A 87 -1.21 -11.70 -3.91
CA GLU A 87 -1.25 -10.33 -3.40
C GLU A 87 -2.68 -9.82 -3.21
N GLU A 88 -3.55 -10.05 -4.20
CA GLU A 88 -4.93 -9.57 -4.17
C GLU A 88 -5.74 -10.20 -3.05
N ARG A 89 -5.63 -11.52 -2.87
CA ARG A 89 -6.33 -12.26 -1.82
C ARG A 89 -5.85 -11.84 -0.44
N ILE A 90 -4.54 -11.73 -0.25
CA ILE A 90 -3.92 -11.30 1.01
C ILE A 90 -4.36 -9.87 1.34
N ALA A 91 -4.22 -8.94 0.39
CA ALA A 91 -4.58 -7.54 0.60
C ALA A 91 -6.06 -7.38 0.94
N ARG A 92 -6.95 -8.06 0.21
CA ARG A 92 -8.40 -8.03 0.48
C ARG A 92 -8.71 -8.47 1.91
N GLN A 93 -8.19 -9.62 2.34
CA GLN A 93 -8.43 -10.14 3.70
C GLN A 93 -7.89 -9.19 4.77
N VAL A 94 -6.70 -8.62 4.58
CA VAL A 94 -6.09 -7.66 5.52
C VAL A 94 -6.93 -6.38 5.61
N ILE A 95 -7.38 -5.85 4.47
CA ILE A 95 -8.21 -4.64 4.39
C ILE A 95 -9.55 -4.88 5.08
N GLU A 96 -10.25 -5.97 4.77
CA GLU A 96 -11.55 -6.30 5.39
C GLU A 96 -11.43 -6.51 6.90
N THR A 97 -10.33 -7.10 7.36
CA THR A 97 -10.14 -7.39 8.79
C THR A 97 -9.71 -6.15 9.59
N ARG A 98 -8.88 -5.28 9.01
CA ARG A 98 -8.20 -4.20 9.76
C ARG A 98 -8.60 -2.78 9.38
N TYR A 99 -9.03 -2.58 8.14
CA TYR A 99 -9.15 -1.27 7.51
C TYR A 99 -10.52 -1.08 6.80
N ALA A 100 -11.57 -1.72 7.32
CA ALA A 100 -12.88 -1.77 6.68
C ALA A 100 -13.53 -0.38 6.54
N VAL A 101 -13.32 0.50 7.52
CA VAL A 101 -13.85 1.88 7.52
C VAL A 101 -13.03 2.78 6.62
N LEU A 102 -11.71 2.72 6.75
CA LEU A 102 -10.77 3.51 5.96
C LEU A 102 -10.88 3.16 4.48
N ALA A 103 -11.09 1.89 4.14
CA ALA A 103 -11.24 1.47 2.75
C ALA A 103 -12.47 2.07 2.05
N GLN A 104 -13.54 2.36 2.80
CA GLN A 104 -14.72 3.05 2.28
C GLN A 104 -14.49 4.56 2.12
N CYS A 105 -13.61 5.14 2.93
CA CYS A 105 -13.27 6.56 2.87
C CYS A 105 -12.28 6.87 1.72
N PHE A 106 -11.31 5.98 1.50
CA PHE A 106 -10.17 6.19 0.61
C PHE A 106 -10.23 5.30 -0.63
N ILE A 107 -11.06 5.67 -1.59
CA ILE A 107 -11.17 4.92 -2.85
C ILE A 107 -9.86 5.04 -3.65
N VAL A 108 -9.47 3.95 -4.32
CA VAL A 108 -8.30 3.95 -5.24
C VAL A 108 -8.71 4.53 -6.60
N PRO A 109 -7.95 5.49 -7.16
CA PRO A 109 -8.18 6.00 -8.51
C PRO A 109 -8.13 4.87 -9.55
N ARG A 110 -9.02 4.91 -10.55
CA ARG A 110 -9.00 3.94 -11.65
C ARG A 110 -7.96 4.33 -12.70
N LEU A 111 -7.38 3.32 -13.33
CA LEU A 111 -6.52 3.54 -14.50
C LEU A 111 -7.36 4.02 -15.68
N LEU A 112 -6.78 4.91 -16.50
CA LEU A 112 -7.42 5.43 -17.69
C LEU A 112 -7.74 4.33 -18.71
N ASN A 113 -6.94 3.26 -18.76
CA ASN A 113 -7.18 2.14 -19.67
C ASN A 113 -8.42 1.30 -19.34
N THR A 114 -9.02 1.49 -18.15
CA THR A 114 -10.25 0.78 -17.76
C THR A 114 -11.54 1.47 -18.22
N VAL A 115 -11.44 2.72 -18.71
CA VAL A 115 -12.60 3.43 -19.26
C VAL A 115 -12.72 3.19 -20.76
N ASP A 116 -13.91 3.35 -21.32
CA ASP A 116 -14.16 3.22 -22.75
C ASP A 116 -13.45 4.31 -23.57
N GLU A 117 -13.28 4.06 -24.87
CA GLU A 117 -12.52 4.95 -25.76
C GLU A 117 -13.12 6.36 -25.87
N GLU A 118 -14.45 6.48 -25.84
CA GLU A 118 -15.13 7.78 -25.86
C GLU A 118 -14.81 8.56 -24.58
N ALA A 119 -14.90 7.91 -23.41
CA ALA A 119 -14.47 8.50 -22.15
C ALA A 119 -13.00 8.92 -22.19
N ARG A 120 -12.13 8.05 -22.71
CA ARG A 120 -10.68 8.28 -22.74
C ARG A 120 -10.33 9.55 -23.52
N THR A 121 -10.92 9.71 -24.71
CA THR A 121 -10.71 10.93 -25.52
C THR A 121 -11.27 12.18 -24.84
N ALA A 122 -12.43 12.08 -24.19
CA ALA A 122 -13.03 13.19 -23.46
C ALA A 122 -12.21 13.63 -22.24
N LEU A 123 -11.60 12.67 -21.52
CA LEU A 123 -10.78 12.92 -20.33
C LEU A 123 -9.38 13.46 -20.67
N LEU A 124 -8.85 13.12 -21.84
CA LEU A 124 -7.57 13.61 -22.35
C LEU A 124 -7.64 14.99 -23.03
N ASP A 125 -8.84 15.55 -23.24
CA ASP A 125 -9.00 16.87 -23.83
C ASP A 125 -8.30 17.94 -22.98
N GLY A 126 -7.27 18.60 -23.53
CA GLY A 126 -6.49 19.62 -22.84
C GLY A 126 -7.32 20.82 -22.35
N LYS A 127 -8.45 21.13 -23.01
CA LYS A 127 -9.38 22.17 -22.55
C LYS A 127 -10.11 21.75 -21.27
N ARG A 128 -10.44 20.45 -21.15
CA ARG A 128 -11.04 19.87 -19.95
C ARG A 128 -10.00 19.80 -18.83
N GLN A 129 -8.79 19.34 -19.12
CA GLN A 129 -7.71 19.30 -18.12
C GLN A 129 -7.47 20.70 -17.54
N GLY A 130 -7.44 21.74 -18.38
CA GLY A 130 -7.39 23.13 -17.92
C GLY A 130 -8.59 23.56 -17.04
N ALA A 131 -9.81 23.16 -17.39
CA ALA A 131 -11.05 23.59 -16.71
C ALA A 131 -11.46 22.76 -15.48
N HIS A 132 -11.06 21.49 -15.42
CA HIS A 132 -11.45 20.49 -14.41
C HIS A 132 -10.28 19.92 -13.61
N ASN A 133 -9.06 20.43 -13.81
CA ASN A 133 -8.00 20.25 -12.83
C ASN A 133 -8.63 20.54 -11.46
N VAL A 134 -8.73 19.56 -10.57
CA VAL A 134 -9.21 19.77 -9.18
C VAL A 134 -8.26 20.71 -8.41
N HIS A 135 -7.11 21.01 -8.99
CA HIS A 135 -6.26 22.15 -8.68
C HIS A 135 -6.85 23.54 -9.03
N GLN A 136 -7.96 23.60 -9.76
CA GLN A 136 -8.64 24.79 -10.28
C GLN A 136 -10.17 24.63 -10.39
N SER A 137 -10.79 23.57 -9.84
CA SER A 137 -12.24 23.47 -9.81
C SER A 137 -12.80 24.63 -8.99
N SER A 138 -13.99 25.12 -9.36
CA SER A 138 -14.61 26.39 -8.93
C SER A 138 -14.68 26.66 -7.41
N ALA A 139 -14.36 25.69 -6.54
CA ALA A 139 -14.22 25.87 -5.09
C ALA A 139 -12.81 26.34 -4.65
N HIS A 140 -11.74 26.01 -5.38
CA HIS A 140 -10.36 26.33 -5.02
C HIS A 140 -9.55 26.77 -6.24
N LYS A 141 -9.42 28.08 -6.44
CA LYS A 141 -8.71 28.71 -7.57
C LYS A 141 -7.19 28.44 -7.63
N LYS A 142 -6.61 27.63 -6.74
CA LYS A 142 -5.16 27.42 -6.62
C LYS A 142 -4.82 25.94 -6.41
N PRO A 143 -3.81 25.39 -7.10
CA PRO A 143 -3.33 24.04 -6.85
C PRO A 143 -2.86 23.88 -5.41
N TYR A 144 -3.20 22.74 -4.79
CA TYR A 144 -2.55 22.29 -3.56
C TYR A 144 -1.03 22.17 -3.80
N GLN A 145 -0.23 22.99 -3.14
CA GLN A 145 1.22 23.03 -3.36
C GLN A 145 1.93 21.75 -2.93
N HIS A 146 1.33 20.96 -2.04
CA HIS A 146 1.92 19.78 -1.42
C HIS A 146 1.44 18.45 -2.05
N ILE A 147 0.58 18.52 -3.07
CA ILE A 147 0.00 17.35 -3.74
C ILE A 147 0.44 17.35 -5.19
N ALA A 148 1.09 16.27 -5.61
CA ALA A 148 1.48 16.07 -7.00
C ALA A 148 0.25 15.79 -7.87
N VAL A 149 0.28 16.24 -9.13
CA VAL A 149 -0.78 15.97 -10.11
C VAL A 149 -0.62 14.55 -10.63
N PRO A 150 -1.71 13.78 -10.84
CA PRO A 150 -1.62 12.47 -11.48
C PRO A 150 -1.21 12.60 -12.95
N ASP A 151 -0.52 11.58 -13.46
CA ASP A 151 -0.31 11.46 -14.90
C ASP A 151 -1.64 11.14 -15.60
N ALA A 152 -2.14 12.12 -16.36
CA ALA A 152 -3.40 12.02 -17.07
C ALA A 152 -3.40 10.98 -18.19
N ALA A 153 -2.23 10.50 -18.65
CA ALA A 153 -2.13 9.41 -19.61
C ALA A 153 -2.35 8.03 -18.95
N VAL A 154 -2.15 7.94 -17.64
CA VAL A 154 -2.17 6.67 -16.90
C VAL A 154 -3.41 6.55 -16.01
N VAL A 155 -3.75 7.62 -15.29
CA VAL A 155 -4.82 7.63 -14.30
C VAL A 155 -6.06 8.34 -14.85
N CYS A 156 -7.24 7.81 -14.56
CA CYS A 156 -8.49 8.47 -14.91
C CYS A 156 -8.60 9.83 -14.19
N THR A 157 -8.89 10.88 -14.94
CA THR A 157 -9.00 12.26 -14.44
C THR A 157 -10.45 12.72 -14.28
N CYS A 158 -11.39 11.79 -14.07
CA CYS A 158 -12.73 12.15 -13.63
C CYS A 158 -12.68 12.75 -12.21
N LEU A 159 -13.71 13.50 -11.81
CA LEU A 159 -13.72 14.21 -10.54
C LEU A 159 -13.48 13.27 -9.34
N THR A 160 -14.18 12.13 -9.31
CA THR A 160 -13.99 11.07 -8.30
C THR A 160 -12.53 10.61 -8.22
N CYS A 161 -11.90 10.29 -9.36
CA CYS A 161 -10.52 9.79 -9.36
C CYS A 161 -9.49 10.85 -8.99
N LEU A 162 -9.72 12.12 -9.35
CA LEU A 162 -8.88 13.23 -8.90
C LEU A 162 -8.99 13.47 -7.40
N LEU A 163 -10.19 13.40 -6.83
CA LEU A 163 -10.39 13.50 -5.38
C LEU A 163 -9.75 12.31 -4.64
N ALA A 164 -9.96 11.08 -5.14
CA ALA A 164 -9.33 9.88 -4.63
C ALA A 164 -7.80 9.99 -4.63
N TRP A 165 -7.21 10.47 -5.73
CA TRP A 165 -5.77 10.70 -5.83
C TRP A 165 -5.29 11.69 -4.79
N ASN A 166 -5.93 12.86 -4.70
CA ASN A 166 -5.58 13.89 -3.72
C ASN A 166 -5.66 13.37 -2.30
N ASN A 167 -6.69 12.59 -1.97
CA ASN A 167 -6.89 12.00 -0.65
C ASN A 167 -5.77 11.01 -0.30
N LEU A 168 -5.36 10.14 -1.24
CA LEU A 168 -4.25 9.21 -1.02
C LEU A 168 -2.91 9.95 -0.89
N CYS A 169 -2.63 10.93 -1.75
CA CYS A 169 -1.42 11.74 -1.63
C CYS A 169 -1.37 12.49 -0.29
N LEU A 170 -2.50 13.02 0.17
CA LEU A 170 -2.58 13.72 1.44
C LEU A 170 -2.32 12.78 2.63
N VAL A 171 -2.86 11.57 2.60
CA VAL A 171 -2.61 10.58 3.64
C VAL A 171 -1.13 10.22 3.72
N VAL A 172 -0.46 10.05 2.57
CA VAL A 172 0.97 9.76 2.52
C VAL A 172 1.80 10.95 3.01
N ASP A 173 1.45 12.18 2.61
CA ASP A 173 2.12 13.39 3.10
C ASP A 173 1.90 13.57 4.61
N PHE A 174 0.68 13.38 5.09
CA PHE A 174 0.35 13.45 6.51
C PHE A 174 1.11 12.42 7.35
N ALA A 175 1.29 11.20 6.82
CA ALA A 175 2.10 10.17 7.46
C ALA A 175 3.58 10.56 7.54
N HIS A 176 4.11 11.21 6.50
CA HIS A 176 5.48 11.73 6.50
C HIS A 176 5.72 12.74 7.64
N TRP A 177 4.77 13.65 7.86
CA TRP A 177 4.89 14.71 8.88
C TRP A 177 4.52 14.29 10.30
N GLN A 178 4.07 13.05 10.54
CA GLN A 178 3.68 12.62 11.89
C GLN A 178 4.80 12.80 12.92
N ARG A 179 6.06 12.55 12.54
CA ARG A 179 7.18 12.72 13.46
C ARG A 179 7.32 14.16 13.95
N ASN A 180 7.16 15.14 13.05
CA ASN A 180 7.18 16.56 13.41
C ASN A 180 6.01 16.91 14.32
N LEU A 181 4.81 16.42 14.00
CA LEU A 181 3.60 16.64 14.80
C LEU A 181 3.71 16.02 16.21
N ASP A 182 4.31 14.84 16.32
CA ASP A 182 4.56 14.14 17.59
C ASP A 182 5.63 14.84 18.44
N ALA A 183 6.69 15.35 17.81
CA ALA A 183 7.76 16.07 18.48
C ALA A 183 7.42 17.54 18.80
N GLY A 184 6.32 18.07 18.25
CA GLY A 184 5.99 19.50 18.34
C GLY A 184 6.92 20.38 17.49
N GLU A 185 7.60 19.79 16.50
CA GLU A 185 8.46 20.52 15.57
C GLU A 185 7.61 21.19 14.48
N PRO A 186 7.90 22.46 14.13
CA PRO A 186 7.17 23.17 13.08
C PRO A 186 7.39 22.51 11.71
N ILE A 187 6.29 22.27 10.98
CA ILE A 187 6.36 21.83 9.59
C ILE A 187 6.83 23.00 8.71
N PRO A 188 7.82 22.81 7.82
CA PRO A 188 8.28 23.86 6.93
C PRO A 188 7.15 24.41 6.05
N MET A 189 6.93 25.72 6.16
CA MET A 189 5.92 26.41 5.37
C MET A 189 6.42 26.76 3.97
N ILE A 190 5.58 26.50 2.97
CA ILE A 190 5.85 26.86 1.58
C ILE A 190 5.43 28.32 1.38
N PRO A 191 6.35 29.23 1.02
CA PRO A 191 5.98 30.60 0.71
C PRO A 191 5.04 30.65 -0.50
N ARG A 192 4.10 31.60 -0.50
CA ARG A 192 3.14 31.74 -1.60
C ARG A 192 3.88 31.93 -2.93
N GLY A 193 3.49 31.18 -3.95
CA GLY A 193 4.06 31.27 -5.30
C GLY A 193 5.47 30.68 -5.45
N LYS A 194 6.06 30.11 -4.40
CA LYS A 194 7.33 29.39 -4.49
C LYS A 194 7.08 27.88 -4.57
N PHE A 195 8.00 27.20 -5.25
CA PHE A 195 8.03 25.74 -5.40
C PHE A 195 9.40 25.26 -4.93
N PRO A 196 9.61 25.11 -3.61
CA PRO A 196 10.91 24.73 -3.10
C PRO A 196 11.23 23.29 -3.50
N GLU A 197 12.50 23.03 -3.80
CA GLU A 197 12.96 21.72 -4.30
C GLU A 197 12.58 20.57 -3.38
N TRP A 198 12.76 20.75 -2.06
CA TRP A 198 12.40 19.72 -1.07
C TRP A 198 10.92 19.30 -1.16
N ASN A 199 10.02 20.22 -1.50
CA ASN A 199 8.60 19.92 -1.62
C ASN A 199 8.28 19.17 -2.91
N ASN A 200 8.97 19.50 -4.00
CA ASN A 200 8.83 18.76 -5.25
C ASN A 200 9.34 17.33 -5.08
N VAL A 201 10.53 17.16 -4.47
CA VAL A 201 11.08 15.83 -4.16
C VAL A 201 10.12 15.01 -3.29
N LEU A 202 9.59 15.61 -2.22
CA LEU A 202 8.60 14.93 -1.37
C LEU A 202 7.31 14.60 -2.13
N GLY A 203 6.82 15.52 -2.97
CA GLY A 203 5.65 15.31 -3.82
C GLY A 203 5.83 14.14 -4.78
N GLU A 204 7.00 14.01 -5.41
CA GLU A 204 7.35 12.91 -6.31
C GLU A 204 7.47 11.57 -5.57
N VAL A 205 8.05 11.56 -4.36
CA VAL A 205 8.10 10.37 -3.51
C VAL A 205 6.68 9.92 -3.13
N ASN A 206 5.83 10.85 -2.72
CA ASN A 206 4.44 10.56 -2.36
C ASN A 206 3.65 10.06 -3.57
N ARG A 207 3.83 10.70 -4.74
CA ARG A 207 3.26 10.26 -6.02
C ARG A 207 3.64 8.81 -6.32
N GLY A 208 4.92 8.47 -6.22
CA GLY A 208 5.40 7.11 -6.48
C GLY A 208 4.82 6.05 -5.52
N VAL A 209 4.45 6.42 -4.30
CA VAL A 209 3.74 5.52 -3.37
C VAL A 209 2.29 5.31 -3.82
N VAL A 210 1.60 6.39 -4.19
CA VAL A 210 0.20 6.31 -4.65
C VAL A 210 0.09 5.56 -5.98
N GLU A 211 1.01 5.78 -6.92
CA GLU A 211 1.06 5.04 -8.18
C GLU A 211 1.19 3.53 -7.94
N LYS A 212 2.07 3.11 -7.03
CA LYS A 212 2.18 1.69 -6.65
C LYS A 212 0.89 1.12 -6.07
N ALA A 213 0.12 1.92 -5.32
CA ALA A 213 -1.16 1.50 -4.76
C ALA A 213 -2.27 1.32 -5.82
N ILE A 214 -2.17 2.00 -6.97
CA ILE A 214 -3.09 1.80 -8.09
C ILE A 214 -2.88 0.43 -8.74
N TYR A 215 -1.64 -0.04 -8.82
CA TYR A 215 -1.31 -1.34 -9.42
C TYR A 215 -1.29 -2.50 -8.41
N GLY A 216 -0.97 -2.24 -7.15
CA GLY A 216 -0.75 -3.25 -6.11
C GLY A 216 -1.65 -3.04 -4.89
N PRO A 217 -2.64 -3.89 -4.64
CA PRO A 217 -3.56 -3.73 -3.51
C PRO A 217 -2.86 -3.83 -2.15
N LEU A 218 -1.68 -4.48 -2.05
CA LEU A 218 -0.92 -4.51 -0.81
C LEU A 218 -0.28 -3.15 -0.50
N TYR A 219 0.13 -2.38 -1.52
CA TYR A 219 0.58 -1.00 -1.33
C TYR A 219 -0.56 -0.10 -0.86
N TYR A 220 -1.76 -0.28 -1.41
CA TYR A 220 -2.94 0.41 -0.92
C TYR A 220 -3.23 0.09 0.56
N ALA A 221 -3.19 -1.19 0.95
CA ALA A 221 -3.33 -1.59 2.36
C ALA A 221 -2.26 -0.92 3.25
N ALA A 222 -1.02 -0.77 2.77
CA ALA A 222 0.04 -0.08 3.51
C ALA A 222 -0.21 1.44 3.67
N ILE A 223 -0.85 2.09 2.69
CA ILE A 223 -1.31 3.48 2.85
C ILE A 223 -2.35 3.55 3.96
N LEU A 224 -3.31 2.62 4.01
CA LEU A 224 -4.32 2.56 5.08
C LEU A 224 -3.69 2.30 6.46
N GLU A 225 -2.70 1.41 6.55
CA GLU A 225 -1.93 1.19 7.79
C GLU A 225 -1.27 2.48 8.28
N ALA A 226 -0.58 3.19 7.37
CA ALA A 226 0.08 4.45 7.68
C ALA A 226 -0.93 5.52 8.13
N HIS A 227 -2.10 5.56 7.50
CA HIS A 227 -3.17 6.48 7.88
C HIS A 227 -3.78 6.17 9.24
N LEU A 228 -4.06 4.89 9.51
CA LEU A 228 -4.58 4.45 10.79
C LEU A 228 -3.62 4.85 11.90
N LYS A 229 -2.33 4.59 11.71
CA LYS A 229 -1.29 4.99 12.66
C LYS A 229 -1.26 6.51 12.88
N SER A 230 -1.36 7.29 11.81
CA SER A 230 -1.38 8.76 11.86
C SER A 230 -2.63 9.29 12.57
N THR A 231 -3.78 8.67 12.33
CA THR A 231 -5.07 9.01 12.96
C THR A 231 -5.05 8.67 14.45
N VAL A 232 -4.60 7.47 14.83
CA VAL A 232 -4.44 7.07 16.24
C VAL A 232 -3.51 8.03 16.98
N GLY A 233 -2.35 8.35 16.38
CA GLY A 233 -1.41 9.32 16.93
C GLY A 233 -2.06 10.69 17.13
N SER A 234 -2.78 11.18 16.12
CA SER A 234 -3.44 12.48 16.15
C SER A 234 -4.54 12.55 17.20
N ILE A 235 -5.44 11.56 17.27
CA ILE A 235 -6.48 11.49 18.30
C ILE A 235 -5.86 11.46 19.70
N LYS A 236 -4.76 10.71 19.89
CA LYS A 236 -4.05 10.67 21.16
C LYS A 236 -3.48 12.05 21.54
N ARG A 237 -2.74 12.70 20.63
CA ARG A 237 -2.18 14.05 20.84
C ARG A 237 -3.26 15.07 21.20
N HIS A 238 -4.37 15.06 20.47
CA HIS A 238 -5.49 15.96 20.75
C HIS A 238 -6.19 15.63 22.08
N GLY A 239 -6.31 14.35 22.43
CA GLY A 239 -6.87 13.93 23.72
C GLY A 239 -6.02 14.27 24.94
N GLU A 240 -4.70 14.39 24.76
CA GLU A 240 -3.73 14.80 25.79
C GLU A 240 -3.54 16.32 25.89
N ASN A 241 -4.06 17.09 24.91
CA ASN A 241 -3.95 18.54 24.91
C ASN A 241 -4.75 19.16 26.06
N LYS A 242 -4.03 19.73 27.04
CA LYS A 242 -4.64 20.37 28.23
C LYS A 242 -5.52 21.58 27.90
N GLY A 243 -5.26 22.26 26.77
CA GLY A 243 -5.97 23.47 26.35
C GLY A 243 -7.30 23.23 25.63
N ASN A 244 -7.46 22.09 24.96
CA ASN A 244 -8.71 21.71 24.29
C ASN A 244 -9.10 20.27 24.68
N ARG A 245 -10.02 20.15 25.64
CA ARG A 245 -10.45 18.85 26.18
C ARG A 245 -11.56 18.16 25.36
N ARG A 246 -11.94 18.71 24.21
CA ARG A 246 -13.02 18.12 23.39
C ARG A 246 -12.50 16.87 22.68
N ARG A 247 -12.87 15.70 23.20
CA ARG A 247 -12.64 14.41 22.54
C ARG A 247 -13.72 14.17 21.49
N ARG A 248 -13.42 14.46 20.23
CA ARG A 248 -14.39 14.31 19.13
C ARG A 248 -14.46 12.88 18.60
N PHE A 249 -13.38 12.12 18.75
CA PHE A 249 -13.35 10.68 18.48
C PHE A 249 -13.21 9.89 19.79
N ARG A 250 -13.99 8.82 19.91
CA ARG A 250 -13.92 7.91 21.06
C ARG A 250 -12.99 6.75 20.69
N MET A 251 -11.76 6.81 21.18
CA MET A 251 -10.75 5.76 21.03
C MET A 251 -10.29 5.32 22.42
N ASP A 252 -10.37 4.02 22.70
CA ASP A 252 -9.92 3.42 23.95
C ASP A 252 -8.58 2.68 23.80
N VAL A 253 -8.05 2.15 24.90
CA VAL A 253 -6.77 1.42 24.90
C VAL A 253 -6.88 0.09 24.16
N GLY A 254 -8.07 -0.52 24.11
CA GLY A 254 -8.34 -1.74 23.36
C GLY A 254 -8.27 -1.50 21.85
N ASP A 255 -8.85 -0.41 21.38
CA ASP A 255 -8.83 0.03 19.97
C ASP A 255 -7.39 0.22 19.48
N VAL A 256 -6.55 0.86 20.30
CA VAL A 256 -5.12 1.06 19.99
C VAL A 256 -4.37 -0.28 19.90
N ARG A 257 -4.72 -1.26 20.75
CA ARG A 257 -4.11 -2.60 20.76
C ARG A 257 -4.60 -3.50 19.64
N ALA A 258 -5.87 -3.36 19.23
CA ALA A 258 -6.44 -4.11 18.13
C ALA A 258 -5.79 -3.73 16.80
N GLU A 259 -5.33 -2.48 16.68
CA GLU A 259 -4.69 -1.95 15.47
C GLU A 259 -5.62 -2.12 14.24
N THR A 260 -6.89 -1.86 14.48
CA THR A 260 -8.00 -1.88 13.52
C THR A 260 -8.73 -0.54 13.56
N ASP A 261 -9.46 -0.22 12.50
CA ASP A 261 -10.15 1.05 12.35
C ASP A 261 -11.61 1.08 12.84
N GLY A 262 -12.11 -0.02 13.42
CA GLY A 262 -13.52 -0.14 13.85
C GLY A 262 -14.00 0.95 14.82
N PHE A 263 -13.11 1.56 15.61
CA PHE A 263 -13.49 2.68 16.48
C PHE A 263 -13.95 3.93 15.70
N LEU A 264 -13.59 4.04 14.41
CA LEU A 264 -13.99 5.14 13.52
C LEU A 264 -15.44 5.03 13.02
N GLU A 265 -16.13 3.92 13.29
CA GLU A 265 -17.57 3.76 13.05
C GLU A 265 -18.41 4.50 14.09
N ARG A 266 -17.83 4.78 15.27
CA ARG A 266 -18.49 5.55 16.31
C ARG A 266 -18.79 6.97 15.82
N SER A 267 -19.79 7.60 16.41
CA SER A 267 -20.18 8.97 16.05
C SER A 267 -19.02 9.96 16.26
N GLY A 268 -18.87 10.87 15.30
CA GLY A 268 -17.79 11.85 15.26
C GLY A 268 -18.10 12.97 14.27
N PRO A 269 -17.30 14.06 14.27
CA PRO A 269 -17.46 15.12 13.30
C PRO A 269 -17.13 14.60 11.89
N PRO A 270 -17.88 14.99 10.85
CA PRO A 270 -17.49 14.71 9.49
C PRO A 270 -16.23 15.50 9.14
N SER A 271 -15.28 14.85 8.45
CA SER A 271 -14.05 15.46 7.97
C SER A 271 -14.14 15.61 6.45
N LEU A 272 -14.95 16.56 6.01
CA LEU A 272 -15.15 16.82 4.57
C LEU A 272 -14.06 17.72 3.98
N ASP A 273 -13.51 18.62 4.79
CA ASP A 273 -12.60 19.66 4.29
C ASP A 273 -11.21 19.11 4.04
N PHE A 274 -10.74 19.24 2.80
CA PHE A 274 -9.38 18.89 2.41
C PHE A 274 -8.36 19.87 3.00
N PRO A 275 -7.34 19.41 3.75
CA PRO A 275 -6.27 20.27 4.25
C PRO A 275 -5.50 20.98 3.12
N PHE A 276 -5.78 22.28 2.89
CA PHE A 276 -5.14 23.04 1.80
C PHE A 276 -3.64 23.32 2.04
N HIS A 277 -3.25 23.53 3.31
CA HIS A 277 -1.87 23.72 3.74
C HIS A 277 -1.49 22.68 4.81
N ARG A 278 -0.20 22.35 4.91
CA ARG A 278 0.31 21.44 5.94
C ARG A 278 0.09 21.96 7.36
N ASP A 279 -0.06 23.28 7.55
CA ASP A 279 -0.47 23.86 8.84
C ASP A 279 -1.80 23.30 9.35
N ASN A 280 -2.70 22.88 8.45
CA ASN A 280 -3.97 22.30 8.85
C ASN A 280 -3.79 20.90 9.48
N TYR A 281 -2.63 20.26 9.32
CA TYR A 281 -2.33 18.96 9.93
C TYR A 281 -2.28 19.04 11.46
N TYR A 282 -1.94 20.20 12.05
CA TYR A 282 -1.97 20.39 13.50
C TYR A 282 -3.38 20.34 14.10
N MET A 283 -4.40 20.61 13.29
CA MET A 283 -5.81 20.62 13.71
C MET A 283 -6.55 19.35 13.31
N LEU A 284 -5.87 18.44 12.60
CA LEU A 284 -6.47 17.26 12.00
C LEU A 284 -6.44 16.09 12.99
N GLU A 285 -7.57 15.84 13.64
CA GLU A 285 -7.74 14.67 14.53
C GLU A 285 -7.89 13.37 13.72
N ALA A 286 -8.78 13.38 12.73
CA ALA A 286 -8.94 12.29 11.78
C ALA A 286 -9.37 12.87 10.43
N TYR A 287 -8.79 12.35 9.35
CA TYR A 287 -9.19 12.68 7.99
C TYR A 287 -9.91 11.49 7.38
N LEU A 288 -11.21 11.64 7.15
CA LEU A 288 -12.10 10.56 6.68
C LEU A 288 -13.02 11.16 5.61
N PRO A 289 -12.49 11.33 4.39
CA PRO A 289 -13.26 11.89 3.28
C PRO A 289 -14.33 10.89 2.83
N ASN A 290 -15.21 11.34 1.94
CA ASN A 290 -16.24 10.50 1.31
C ASN A 290 -17.24 9.86 2.29
N ARG A 291 -17.39 10.40 3.51
CA ARG A 291 -18.43 10.01 4.45
C ARG A 291 -19.09 11.18 5.14
N ALA A 292 -20.35 11.02 5.50
CA ALA A 292 -21.12 11.98 6.29
C ALA A 292 -21.97 11.25 7.34
N TRP A 293 -22.12 11.87 8.51
CA TRP A 293 -22.97 11.32 9.57
C TRP A 293 -24.44 11.64 9.26
N ASN A 294 -25.26 10.61 9.09
CA ASN A 294 -26.70 10.78 8.99
C ASN A 294 -27.32 10.77 10.40
N LYS A 295 -27.88 11.90 10.84
CA LYS A 295 -28.51 12.02 12.16
C LYS A 295 -29.84 11.27 12.29
N GLU A 296 -30.56 11.05 11.18
CA GLU A 296 -31.88 10.40 11.22
C GLU A 296 -31.77 8.89 11.43
N VAL A 297 -30.74 8.28 10.82
CA VAL A 297 -30.50 6.83 10.83
C VAL A 297 -29.35 6.46 11.78
N GLU A 298 -28.69 7.46 12.38
CA GLU A 298 -27.52 7.31 13.25
C GLU A 298 -26.39 6.46 12.65
N GLU A 299 -26.13 6.63 11.36
CA GLU A 299 -25.16 5.85 10.60
C GLU A 299 -24.21 6.73 9.78
N TRP A 300 -23.02 6.21 9.48
CA TRP A 300 -22.15 6.79 8.47
C TRP A 300 -22.65 6.42 7.07
N ARG A 301 -22.89 7.44 6.24
CA ARG A 301 -23.15 7.26 4.81
C ARG A 301 -21.92 7.59 4.00
N TYR A 302 -21.60 6.72 3.05
CA TYR A 302 -20.42 6.84 2.20
C TYR A 302 -20.79 7.29 0.79
N MET A 303 -19.80 7.79 0.05
CA MET A 303 -19.95 8.09 -1.36
C MET A 303 -20.37 6.83 -2.13
N PRO A 304 -21.40 6.91 -3.00
CA PRO A 304 -21.85 5.75 -3.77
C PRO A 304 -20.76 5.23 -4.70
N ALA A 305 -20.65 3.91 -4.82
CA ALA A 305 -19.69 3.26 -5.73
C ALA A 305 -19.87 3.69 -7.20
N SER A 306 -21.10 4.06 -7.60
CA SER A 306 -21.46 4.51 -8.95
C SER A 306 -21.07 5.96 -9.27
N GLN A 307 -20.42 6.67 -8.35
CA GLN A 307 -20.04 8.08 -8.57
C GLN A 307 -18.99 8.22 -9.68
N HIS A 308 -18.06 7.27 -9.79
CA HIS A 308 -17.06 7.26 -10.86
C HIS A 308 -17.72 7.22 -12.23
N GLU A 309 -18.65 6.29 -12.45
CA GLU A 309 -19.35 6.10 -13.72
C GLU A 309 -20.14 7.37 -14.09
N ARG A 310 -20.80 8.01 -13.12
CA ARG A 310 -21.51 9.28 -13.33
C ARG A 310 -20.57 10.43 -13.74
N ASP A 311 -19.40 10.53 -13.12
CA ASP A 311 -18.42 11.56 -13.44
C ASP A 311 -17.78 11.34 -14.82
N VAL A 312 -17.63 10.08 -15.23
CA VAL A 312 -17.17 9.70 -16.58
C VAL A 312 -18.23 10.06 -17.63
N GLU A 313 -19.50 9.75 -17.39
CA GLU A 313 -20.59 10.15 -18.30
C GLU A 313 -20.73 11.67 -18.42
N PHE A 314 -20.55 12.39 -17.31
CA PHE A 314 -20.47 13.86 -17.34
C PHE A 314 -19.33 14.33 -18.24
N ALA A 315 -18.19 13.63 -18.24
CA ALA A 315 -17.06 13.96 -19.10
C ALA A 315 -17.37 13.81 -20.58
N LYS A 316 -18.00 12.70 -20.96
CA LYS A 316 -18.46 12.47 -22.34
C LYS A 316 -19.44 13.55 -22.77
N ALA A 317 -20.45 13.83 -21.93
CA ALA A 317 -21.47 14.83 -22.24
C ALA A 317 -20.87 16.23 -22.44
N TRP A 318 -19.90 16.61 -21.60
CA TRP A 318 -19.16 17.87 -21.75
C TRP A 318 -18.41 17.95 -23.08
N ALA A 319 -17.71 16.87 -23.47
CA ALA A 319 -16.96 16.82 -24.72
C ALA A 319 -17.87 16.85 -25.95
N ARG A 320 -19.04 16.19 -25.91
CA ARG A 320 -20.05 16.24 -26.98
C ARG A 320 -20.57 17.66 -27.19
N ARG A 321 -20.99 18.35 -26.11
CA ARG A 321 -21.45 19.76 -26.17
C ARG A 321 -20.40 20.68 -26.79
N ARG A 322 -19.13 20.49 -26.40
CA ARG A 322 -17.99 21.26 -26.96
C ARG A 322 -17.79 21.05 -28.46
N LYS A 323 -17.95 19.81 -28.94
CA LYS A 323 -17.89 19.52 -30.38
C LYS A 323 -19.06 20.15 -31.14
N GLU A 324 -20.26 20.13 -30.56
CA GLU A 324 -21.44 20.79 -31.14
C GLU A 324 -21.31 22.32 -31.19
N GLU A 325 -20.77 22.95 -30.14
CA GLU A 325 -20.46 24.38 -30.11
C GLU A 325 -19.46 24.77 -31.19
N ALA A 326 -18.35 24.02 -31.31
CA ALA A 326 -17.33 24.25 -32.33
C ALA A 326 -17.85 24.04 -33.76
N GLY A 327 -18.76 23.08 -33.96
CA GLY A 327 -19.40 22.84 -35.26
C GLY A 327 -20.36 23.95 -35.69
N LYS A 328 -20.94 24.69 -34.73
CA LYS A 328 -21.84 25.83 -34.99
C LYS A 328 -21.10 27.14 -35.25
N GLU A 329 -19.85 27.29 -34.81
CA GLU A 329 -19.02 28.48 -35.07
C GLU A 329 -18.36 28.44 -36.47
N VAL A 330 -18.33 27.28 -37.12
CA VAL A 330 -17.71 27.07 -38.44
C VAL A 330 -18.74 27.05 -39.58
N SER A 331 -20.03 26.95 -39.26
CA SER A 331 -21.17 27.09 -40.19
C SER A 331 -21.79 28.47 -40.09
#